data_AF-G8BP93-F1
#
_entry.id   AF-G8BP93-F1
#
_cell.length_a   1.000
_cell.length_b   1.000
_cell.length_c   1.000
_cell.angle_alpha   90.00
_cell.angle_beta   90.00
_cell.angle_gamma   90.00
#
_symmetry.space_group_name_H-M   'P 1'
#
loop_
_entity.id
_entity.type
_entity.pdbx_description
1 polymer ?
#
loop_
_entity_poly.entity_id
_entity_poly.type
_entity_poly.pdbx_seq_one_letter_code
_entity_poly.pdbx_strand_id
1 'polypeptide(L)'
;MAENKIEESKNEMTLDLSWKQIDPNLIFRDNYYENNDIKDISGHEQQLTLTRARCVNPTLVNSFLNILRHKSDDIIRQRLNDYEKIVNTGKSGSSEISKLGKCGYFLEKELYPNWEVRRQAIQFCENESIKMEKELENSSKNSDVSSKSVVEARLDPYASRDRQAEENSRYNELNSVKLWIKNNKKIESILKNTANEILRQRCDQNTDYINKFWTFSNNQH
;
A
#
# COMPACT_ATOMS: atom_id res chain seq x y z
N MET A 1 -2.49 30.62 -19.61
CA MET A 1 -3.75 30.04 -19.11
C MET A 1 -3.96 28.76 -19.89
N ALA A 2 -3.57 27.62 -19.33
CA ALA A 2 -3.76 26.31 -19.96
C ALA A 2 -4.62 25.49 -19.00
N GLU A 3 -5.84 25.24 -19.43
CA GLU A 3 -6.82 24.41 -18.74
C GLU A 3 -6.37 22.95 -18.84
N ASN A 4 -5.93 22.38 -17.72
CA ASN A 4 -5.73 20.95 -17.62
C ASN A 4 -7.10 20.27 -17.49
N LYS A 5 -7.58 19.70 -18.59
CA LYS A 5 -8.61 18.67 -18.59
C LYS A 5 -8.15 17.52 -17.71
N ILE A 6 -8.91 17.26 -16.66
CA ILE A 6 -8.79 16.05 -15.84
C ILE A 6 -9.30 14.90 -16.71
N GLU A 7 -8.38 14.12 -17.28
CA GLU A 7 -8.72 12.86 -17.95
C GLU A 7 -9.15 11.83 -16.90
N GLU A 8 -10.46 11.60 -16.87
CA GLU A 8 -11.18 10.62 -16.09
C GLU A 8 -10.93 9.21 -16.66
N SER A 9 -9.73 8.64 -16.51
CA SER A 9 -9.46 7.26 -16.95
C SER A 9 -8.10 6.72 -16.45
N LYS A 10 -8.02 6.34 -15.17
CA LYS A 10 -7.20 5.19 -14.75
C LYS A 10 -7.93 4.50 -13.61
N ASN A 11 -8.77 3.52 -13.95
CA ASN A 11 -9.45 2.64 -12.99
C ASN A 11 -8.49 1.63 -12.33
N GLU A 12 -7.21 1.69 -12.69
CA GLU A 12 -6.19 0.78 -12.24
C GLU A 12 -4.88 1.53 -11.93
N MET A 13 -4.16 1.05 -10.91
CA MET A 13 -2.83 1.57 -10.54
C MET A 13 -1.88 0.39 -10.36
N THR A 14 -0.84 0.31 -11.19
CA THR A 14 0.21 -0.71 -11.01
C THR A 14 1.31 -0.20 -10.10
N LEU A 15 1.58 -0.96 -9.05
CA LEU A 15 2.69 -0.76 -8.14
C LEU A 15 3.79 -1.76 -8.48
N ASP A 16 5.03 -1.29 -8.58
CA ASP A 16 6.20 -2.14 -8.81
C ASP A 16 7.06 -2.25 -7.55
N LEU A 17 7.32 -3.49 -7.17
CA LEU A 17 8.33 -3.94 -6.24
C LEU A 17 9.67 -4.01 -6.96
N SER A 18 10.22 -2.85 -7.29
CA SER A 18 11.61 -2.77 -7.74
C SER A 18 12.56 -2.99 -6.54
N TRP A 19 12.52 -4.19 -5.95
CA TRP A 19 13.60 -4.68 -5.13
C TRP A 19 14.79 -4.90 -6.06
N LYS A 20 15.60 -3.87 -6.27
CA LYS A 20 16.95 -4.12 -6.77
C LYS A 20 17.63 -4.94 -5.68
N GLN A 21 17.94 -6.21 -5.97
CA GLN A 21 18.88 -6.96 -5.17
C GLN A 21 20.21 -6.21 -5.26
N ILE A 22 20.50 -5.41 -4.25
CA ILE A 22 21.50 -4.33 -4.32
C ILE A 22 22.95 -4.85 -4.23
N ASP A 23 23.15 -6.12 -3.89
CA ASP A 23 24.43 -6.79 -4.11
C ASP A 23 24.18 -8.30 -4.31
N PRO A 24 24.55 -8.89 -5.45
CA PRO A 24 24.47 -10.35 -5.64
C PRO A 24 25.36 -11.13 -4.66
N ASN A 25 26.31 -10.46 -3.98
CA ASN A 25 27.16 -11.06 -2.93
C ASN A 25 26.55 -10.95 -1.52
N LEU A 26 25.48 -10.17 -1.34
CA LEU A 26 24.72 -10.18 -0.09
C LEU A 26 23.70 -11.31 -0.15
N ILE A 27 24.12 -12.50 0.31
CA ILE A 27 23.22 -13.61 0.56
C ILE A 27 22.40 -13.27 1.80
N PHE A 28 21.21 -12.70 1.59
CA PHE A 28 20.23 -12.55 2.64
C PHE A 28 19.72 -13.95 3.00
N ARG A 29 20.04 -14.42 4.22
CA ARG A 29 19.45 -15.64 4.77
C ARG A 29 17.99 -15.37 5.13
N ASP A 30 17.12 -15.40 4.13
CA ASP A 30 15.67 -15.43 4.33
C ASP A 30 15.27 -16.83 4.81
N ASN A 31 15.61 -17.19 6.05
CA ASN A 31 15.33 -18.51 6.65
C ASN A 31 13.84 -18.73 7.01
N TYR A 32 12.92 -17.98 6.40
CA TYR A 32 11.50 -17.97 6.82
C TYR A 32 10.57 -18.81 5.92
N TYR A 33 11.08 -19.40 4.82
CA TYR A 33 10.29 -20.19 3.88
C TYR A 33 10.51 -21.72 3.96
N GLU A 34 11.19 -22.24 4.98
CA GLU A 34 11.50 -23.68 5.03
C GLU A 34 10.35 -24.59 5.52
N ASN A 35 9.18 -24.05 5.88
CA ASN A 35 8.06 -24.87 6.36
C ASN A 35 6.78 -24.61 5.57
N ASN A 36 6.55 -25.48 4.58
CA ASN A 36 5.29 -25.97 3.99
C ASN A 36 4.19 -24.96 3.56
N ASP A 37 3.78 -25.13 2.29
CA ASP A 37 2.59 -24.60 1.58
C ASP A 37 2.69 -23.29 0.77
N ILE A 38 3.88 -22.70 0.61
CA ILE A 38 4.08 -21.62 -0.38
C ILE A 38 5.35 -21.88 -1.19
N LYS A 39 5.28 -22.81 -2.14
CA LYS A 39 6.39 -23.13 -3.06
C LYS A 39 6.42 -22.30 -4.34
N ASP A 40 5.60 -21.24 -4.46
CA ASP A 40 5.45 -20.52 -5.73
C ASP A 40 5.37 -18.98 -5.59
N ILE A 41 6.16 -18.39 -4.68
CA ILE A 41 6.39 -16.93 -4.66
C ILE A 41 7.89 -16.63 -4.82
N SER A 42 8.57 -17.41 -5.67
CA SER A 42 9.98 -17.19 -6.03
C SER A 42 10.17 -16.62 -7.44
N GLY A 43 9.10 -16.23 -8.15
CA GLY A 43 9.16 -15.91 -9.58
C GLY A 43 8.55 -14.60 -10.07
N HIS A 44 7.26 -14.31 -9.84
CA HIS A 44 6.54 -13.55 -10.87
C HIS A 44 5.46 -12.52 -10.48
N GLU A 45 5.42 -11.99 -9.25
CA GLU A 45 4.61 -10.79 -9.00
C GLU A 45 5.43 -9.72 -8.26
N GLN A 46 6.46 -9.21 -8.95
CA GLN A 46 7.08 -7.94 -8.59
C GLN A 46 6.11 -6.77 -8.81
N GLN A 47 4.90 -7.00 -9.32
CA GLN A 47 3.96 -5.92 -9.61
C GLN A 47 2.55 -6.27 -9.11
N LEU A 48 1.90 -5.31 -8.45
CA LEU A 48 0.49 -5.39 -8.05
C LEU A 48 -0.29 -4.33 -8.80
N THR A 49 -1.19 -4.74 -9.69
CA THR A 49 -2.22 -3.84 -10.24
C THR A 49 -3.38 -3.72 -9.24
N LEU A 50 -3.65 -2.52 -8.78
CA LEU A 50 -4.77 -2.19 -7.91
C LEU A 50 -5.98 -1.82 -8.74
N THR A 51 -7.14 -2.33 -8.36
CA THR A 51 -8.44 -2.02 -8.94
C THR A 51 -9.46 -1.91 -7.82
N ARG A 52 -10.64 -1.32 -8.07
CA ARG A 52 -11.73 -1.30 -7.07
C ARG A 52 -12.08 -2.69 -6.55
N ALA A 53 -12.15 -3.68 -7.45
CA ALA A 53 -12.45 -5.06 -7.07
C ALA A 53 -11.43 -5.63 -6.08
N ARG A 54 -10.15 -5.26 -6.22
CA ARG A 54 -9.07 -5.63 -5.29
C ARG A 54 -9.11 -4.85 -3.98
N CYS A 55 -9.78 -3.70 -3.91
CA CYS A 55 -10.05 -3.03 -2.64
C CYS A 55 -11.22 -3.68 -1.89
N VAL A 56 -12.28 -4.08 -2.60
CA VAL A 56 -13.44 -4.79 -2.03
C VAL A 56 -13.06 -6.19 -1.54
N ASN A 57 -12.25 -6.92 -2.32
CA ASN A 57 -11.63 -8.17 -1.92
C ASN A 57 -10.10 -7.98 -1.78
N PRO A 58 -9.62 -7.57 -0.60
CA PRO A 58 -8.22 -7.18 -0.39
C PRO A 58 -7.27 -8.35 -0.16
N THR A 59 -7.64 -9.59 -0.46
CA THR A 59 -6.80 -10.78 -0.17
C THR A 59 -5.40 -10.65 -0.80
N LEU A 60 -5.33 -10.30 -2.09
CA LEU A 60 -4.06 -10.12 -2.79
C LEU A 60 -3.31 -8.87 -2.31
N VAL A 61 -4.04 -7.77 -2.06
CA VAL A 61 -3.45 -6.52 -1.53
C VAL A 61 -2.83 -6.76 -0.15
N ASN A 62 -3.49 -7.53 0.72
CA ASN A 62 -2.97 -7.91 2.03
C ASN A 62 -1.70 -8.75 1.91
N SER A 63 -1.69 -9.75 1.02
CA SER A 63 -0.50 -10.57 0.78
C SER A 63 0.69 -9.70 0.35
N PHE A 64 0.45 -8.81 -0.61
CA PHE A 64 1.44 -7.85 -1.09
C PHE A 64 1.97 -6.93 0.02
N LEU A 65 1.08 -6.30 0.79
CA LEU A 65 1.48 -5.42 1.91
C LEU A 65 2.24 -6.18 2.99
N ASN A 66 1.87 -7.43 3.28
CA ASN A 66 2.57 -8.26 4.26
C ASN A 66 3.99 -8.60 3.80
N ILE A 67 4.18 -8.96 2.54
CA ILE A 67 5.51 -9.18 1.96
C ILE A 67 6.36 -7.91 2.05
N LEU A 68 5.77 -6.76 1.71
CA LEU A 68 6.45 -5.47 1.82
C LEU A 68 6.93 -5.19 3.24
N ARG A 69 6.05 -5.34 4.23
CA ARG A 69 6.37 -5.10 5.65
C ARG A 69 7.47 -6.05 6.15
N HIS A 70 7.36 -7.32 5.81
CA HIS A 70 8.37 -8.32 6.19
C HIS A 70 9.74 -8.00 5.58
N LYS A 71 9.78 -7.60 4.31
CA LYS A 71 11.02 -7.31 3.59
C LYS A 71 11.60 -5.92 3.84
N SER A 72 10.86 -5.00 4.47
CA SER A 72 11.39 -3.66 4.83
C SER A 72 11.49 -3.40 6.32
N ASP A 73 10.44 -3.67 7.09
CA ASP A 73 10.30 -3.21 8.49
C ASP A 73 10.85 -4.24 9.49
N ASP A 74 10.58 -5.53 9.29
CA ASP A 74 11.02 -6.59 10.21
C ASP A 74 12.54 -6.78 10.20
N ILE A 75 13.18 -6.42 9.07
CA ILE A 75 14.62 -6.61 8.85
C ILE A 75 15.46 -5.34 9.02
N ILE A 76 14.89 -4.22 9.50
CA ILE A 76 15.61 -2.93 9.65
C ILE A 76 16.94 -3.11 10.39
N ARG A 77 16.92 -3.81 11.53
CA ARG A 77 18.11 -4.01 12.37
C ARG A 77 19.17 -4.83 11.64
N GLN A 78 18.77 -5.89 10.95
CA GLN A 78 19.67 -6.74 10.19
C GLN A 78 20.32 -5.94 9.05
N ARG A 79 19.51 -5.22 8.26
CA ARG A 79 19.98 -4.40 7.13
C ARG A 79 20.99 -3.34 7.58
N LEU A 80 20.69 -2.61 8.64
CA LEU A 80 21.60 -1.60 9.18
C LEU A 80 22.94 -2.20 9.65
N ASN A 81 22.91 -3.38 10.29
CA ASN A 81 24.13 -4.08 10.71
C ASN A 81 24.95 -4.57 9.51
N ASP A 82 24.29 -5.01 8.43
CA ASP A 82 24.98 -5.48 7.23
C ASP A 82 25.65 -4.31 6.49
N TYR A 83 24.97 -3.16 6.38
CA TYR A 83 25.58 -1.94 5.85
C TYR A 83 26.72 -1.42 6.72
N GLU A 84 26.62 -1.53 8.04
CA GLU A 84 27.71 -1.21 8.94
C GLU A 84 28.97 -2.04 8.66
N LYS A 85 28.82 -3.36 8.43
CA LYS A 85 29.96 -4.21 8.04
C LYS A 85 30.57 -3.78 6.71
N ILE A 86 29.75 -3.43 5.72
CA ILE A 86 30.22 -2.99 4.39
C ILE A 86 31.02 -1.68 4.50
N VAL A 87 30.50 -0.71 5.27
CA VAL A 87 31.18 0.57 5.52
C VAL A 87 32.50 0.33 6.27
N ASN A 88 32.48 -0.46 7.34
CA ASN A 88 33.66 -0.69 8.20
C ASN A 88 34.76 -1.51 7.52
N THR A 89 34.41 -2.45 6.64
CA THR A 89 35.41 -3.27 5.93
C THR A 89 36.04 -2.54 4.74
N GLY A 90 35.62 -1.30 4.44
CA GLY A 90 36.06 -0.58 3.24
C GLY A 90 35.62 -1.23 1.93
N LYS A 91 34.80 -2.29 2.00
CA LYS A 91 34.24 -3.01 0.85
C LYS A 91 32.99 -2.34 0.30
N SER A 92 32.79 -1.04 0.53
CA SER A 92 31.76 -0.27 -0.18
C SER A 92 32.16 -0.17 -1.66
N GLY A 93 31.87 -1.23 -2.43
CA GLY A 93 32.00 -1.22 -3.89
C GLY A 93 31.04 -0.22 -4.55
N SER A 94 30.00 0.22 -3.83
CA SER A 94 29.09 1.28 -4.27
C SER A 94 29.49 2.63 -3.67
N SER A 95 29.86 3.56 -4.56
CA SER A 95 30.13 4.97 -4.24
C SER A 95 28.98 5.62 -3.45
N GLU A 96 27.76 5.14 -3.66
CA GLU A 96 26.56 5.68 -3.03
C GLU A 96 26.42 5.32 -1.55
N ILE A 97 26.79 4.10 -1.11
CA ILE A 97 26.83 3.74 0.32
C ILE A 97 27.90 4.57 1.03
N SER A 98 29.06 4.78 0.39
CA SER A 98 30.12 5.64 0.96
C SER A 98 29.70 7.10 1.10
N LYS A 99 28.85 7.61 0.20
CA LYS A 99 28.35 9.00 0.24
C LYS A 99 27.23 9.22 1.26
N LEU A 100 26.26 8.31 1.31
CA LEU A 100 25.07 8.43 2.16
C LEU A 100 25.27 7.86 3.57
N GLY A 101 26.29 7.00 3.74
CA GLY A 101 26.47 6.19 4.93
C GLY A 101 25.39 5.10 5.08
N LYS A 102 25.54 4.22 6.08
CA LYS A 102 24.65 3.07 6.29
C LYS A 102 23.16 3.46 6.42
N CYS A 103 22.88 4.55 7.13
CA CYS A 103 21.52 4.99 7.43
C CYS A 103 20.89 5.76 6.27
N GLY A 104 21.60 6.72 5.68
CA GLY A 104 21.09 7.45 4.52
C GLY A 104 20.79 6.51 3.36
N TYR A 105 21.69 5.56 3.11
CA TYR A 105 21.50 4.55 2.07
C TYR A 105 20.25 3.69 2.32
N PHE A 106 20.14 3.09 3.50
CA PHE A 106 18.98 2.25 3.85
C PHE A 106 17.66 3.02 3.74
N LEU A 107 17.62 4.27 4.19
CA LEU A 107 16.41 5.09 4.16
C LEU A 107 15.99 5.44 2.73
N GLU A 108 16.90 5.99 1.94
CA GLU A 108 16.59 6.50 0.60
C GLU A 108 16.38 5.39 -0.43
N LYS A 109 17.06 4.24 -0.27
CA LYS A 109 17.06 3.17 -1.27
C LYS A 109 16.14 2.01 -0.93
N GLU A 110 15.81 1.81 0.34
CA GLU A 110 14.98 0.68 0.76
C GLU A 110 13.75 1.14 1.54
N LEU A 111 13.92 1.75 2.72
CA LEU A 111 12.80 1.94 3.64
C LEU A 111 11.74 2.91 3.09
N TYR A 112 12.14 4.11 2.67
CA TYR A 112 11.20 5.13 2.22
C TYR A 112 10.48 4.77 0.92
N PRO A 113 11.14 4.21 -0.12
CA PRO A 113 10.43 3.69 -1.28
C PRO A 113 9.37 2.65 -0.92
N ASN A 114 9.69 1.71 -0.02
CA ASN A 114 8.73 0.68 0.41
C ASN A 114 7.54 1.27 1.17
N TRP A 115 7.79 2.23 2.07
CA TRP A 115 6.72 2.95 2.77
C TRP A 115 5.82 3.71 1.81
N GLU A 116 6.40 4.30 0.77
CA GLU A 116 5.66 5.05 -0.25
C GLU A 116 4.76 4.13 -1.08
N VAL A 117 5.26 2.97 -1.53
CA VAL A 117 4.45 1.98 -2.25
C VAL A 117 3.25 1.52 -1.41
N ARG A 118 3.46 1.23 -0.12
CA ARG A 118 2.35 0.87 0.79
C ARG A 118 1.35 2.01 0.97
N ARG A 119 1.84 3.24 1.12
CA ARG A 119 1.01 4.45 1.23
C ARG A 119 0.13 4.61 -0.01
N GLN A 120 0.70 4.47 -1.20
CA GLN A 120 -0.02 4.56 -2.47
C GLN A 120 -1.11 3.51 -2.60
N ALA A 121 -0.83 2.26 -2.19
CA ALA A 121 -1.84 1.21 -2.20
C ALA A 121 -3.06 1.52 -1.32
N ILE A 122 -2.80 1.97 -0.09
CA ILE A 122 -3.87 2.33 0.86
C ILE A 122 -4.64 3.57 0.36
N GLN A 123 -3.93 4.56 -0.19
CA GLN A 123 -4.52 5.79 -0.72
C GLN A 123 -5.39 5.51 -1.97
N PHE A 124 -4.98 4.59 -2.84
CA PHE A 124 -5.79 4.19 -3.98
C PHE A 124 -7.14 3.63 -3.52
N CYS A 125 -7.14 2.71 -2.56
CA CYS A 125 -8.40 2.16 -2.03
C CYS A 125 -9.22 3.19 -1.25
N GLU A 126 -8.58 4.16 -0.58
CA GLU A 126 -9.26 5.29 0.03
C GLU A 126 -10.00 6.13 -1.02
N ASN A 127 -9.34 6.47 -2.13
CA ASN A 127 -9.95 7.22 -3.23
C ASN A 127 -11.12 6.44 -3.85
N GLU A 128 -10.98 5.12 -4.05
CA GLU A 128 -12.07 4.28 -4.53
C GLU A 128 -13.25 4.22 -3.55
N SER A 129 -13.00 4.17 -2.25
CA SER A 129 -14.07 4.21 -1.24
C SER A 129 -14.88 5.52 -1.28
N ILE A 130 -14.20 6.65 -1.55
CA ILE A 130 -14.86 7.96 -1.70
C ILE A 130 -15.72 7.97 -2.98
N LYS A 131 -15.25 7.35 -4.07
CA LYS A 131 -16.07 7.21 -5.30
C LYS A 131 -17.29 6.34 -5.06
N MET A 132 -17.13 5.18 -4.40
CA MET A 132 -18.23 4.29 -4.04
C MET A 132 -19.29 5.00 -3.18
N GLU A 133 -18.86 5.82 -2.22
CA GLU A 133 -19.77 6.62 -1.39
C GLU A 133 -20.59 7.62 -2.22
N LYS A 134 -19.93 8.37 -3.11
CA LYS A 134 -20.64 9.30 -4.03
C LYS A 134 -21.61 8.58 -4.96
N GLU A 135 -21.24 7.40 -5.46
CA GLU A 135 -22.12 6.58 -6.31
C GLU A 135 -23.37 6.13 -5.57
N LEU A 136 -23.25 5.76 -4.29
CA LEU A 136 -24.39 5.38 -3.44
C LEU A 136 -25.30 6.57 -3.14
N GLU A 137 -24.74 7.72 -2.78
CA GLU A 137 -25.51 8.95 -2.56
C GLU A 137 -26.30 9.37 -3.80
N ASN A 138 -25.71 9.23 -5.00
CA ASN A 138 -26.37 9.53 -6.26
C ASN A 138 -27.46 8.49 -6.61
N SER A 139 -27.24 7.21 -6.32
CA SER A 139 -28.26 6.17 -6.50
C SER A 139 -29.50 6.45 -5.63
N SER A 140 -29.31 6.82 -4.36
CA SER A 140 -30.43 7.12 -3.45
C SER A 140 -31.23 8.37 -3.86
N LYS A 141 -30.60 9.39 -4.46
CA LYS A 141 -31.32 10.57 -4.97
C LYS A 141 -32.20 10.27 -6.19
N ASN A 142 -31.80 9.30 -7.01
CA ASN A 142 -32.49 8.94 -8.25
C ASN A 142 -33.63 7.92 -8.03
N SER A 143 -33.66 7.22 -6.89
CA SER A 143 -34.70 6.24 -6.57
C SER A 143 -36.00 6.88 -6.05
N ASP A 144 -35.99 8.16 -5.66
CA ASP A 144 -37.16 8.92 -5.17
C ASP A 144 -38.16 9.34 -6.27
N VAL A 145 -37.96 8.92 -7.53
CA VAL A 145 -38.93 9.16 -8.62
C VAL A 145 -40.11 8.18 -8.48
N SER A 146 -41.05 8.54 -7.63
CA SER A 146 -42.27 7.80 -7.23
C SER A 146 -43.07 7.18 -8.40
N SER A 147 -43.03 7.75 -9.61
CA SER A 147 -43.74 7.22 -10.78
C SER A 147 -43.09 5.96 -11.38
N LYS A 148 -41.78 5.76 -11.20
CA LYS A 148 -41.05 4.61 -11.76
C LYS A 148 -41.22 3.35 -10.92
N SER A 149 -41.29 3.49 -9.59
CA SER A 149 -41.43 2.35 -8.67
C SER A 149 -42.78 1.64 -8.78
N VAL A 150 -43.87 2.39 -9.03
CA VAL A 150 -45.23 1.85 -9.19
C VAL A 150 -45.37 1.02 -10.47
N VAL A 151 -44.65 1.40 -11.54
CA VAL A 151 -44.65 0.67 -12.81
C VAL A 151 -43.81 -0.61 -12.71
N GLU A 152 -42.63 -0.56 -12.09
CA GLU A 152 -41.78 -1.74 -11.86
C GLU A 152 -42.45 -2.80 -10.96
N ALA A 153 -43.12 -2.38 -9.89
CA ALA A 153 -43.79 -3.31 -8.97
C ALA A 153 -44.98 -4.06 -9.60
N ARG A 154 -45.54 -3.55 -10.70
CA ARG A 154 -46.59 -4.23 -11.48
C ARG A 154 -46.04 -5.26 -12.46
N LEU A 155 -44.78 -5.09 -12.89
CA LEU A 155 -44.08 -6.00 -13.79
C LEU A 155 -43.37 -7.12 -13.03
N ASP A 156 -42.82 -6.82 -11.85
CA ASP A 156 -42.14 -7.77 -10.98
C ASP A 156 -42.43 -7.46 -9.49
N PRO A 157 -43.20 -8.32 -8.80
CA PRO A 157 -43.50 -8.18 -7.37
C PRO A 157 -42.28 -8.21 -6.45
N TYR A 158 -41.13 -8.72 -6.91
CA TYR A 158 -39.90 -8.82 -6.14
C TYR A 158 -38.91 -7.68 -6.40
N ALA A 159 -39.16 -6.82 -7.39
CA ALA A 159 -38.25 -5.76 -7.79
C ALA A 159 -37.90 -4.74 -6.68
N SER A 160 -38.78 -4.52 -5.70
CA SER A 160 -38.48 -3.65 -4.55
C SER A 160 -37.52 -4.30 -3.57
N ARG A 161 -37.74 -5.59 -3.25
CA ARG A 161 -36.89 -6.37 -2.35
C ARG A 161 -35.50 -6.55 -2.93
N ASP A 162 -35.41 -6.88 -4.22
CA ASP A 162 -34.14 -7.17 -4.86
C ASP A 162 -33.28 -5.90 -4.98
N ARG A 163 -33.89 -4.74 -5.26
CA ARG A 163 -33.21 -3.42 -5.18
C ARG A 163 -32.69 -3.11 -3.78
N GLN A 164 -33.50 -3.34 -2.75
CA GLN A 164 -33.06 -3.11 -1.37
C GLN A 164 -31.90 -4.04 -0.99
N ALA A 165 -31.93 -5.30 -1.43
CA ALA A 165 -30.84 -6.24 -1.21
C ALA A 165 -29.55 -5.80 -1.92
N GLU A 166 -29.64 -5.31 -3.15
CA GLU A 166 -28.51 -4.76 -3.90
C GLU A 166 -27.91 -3.53 -3.21
N GLU A 167 -28.75 -2.56 -2.81
CA GLU A 167 -28.29 -1.38 -2.07
C GLU A 167 -27.57 -1.76 -0.77
N ASN A 168 -28.15 -2.67 0.02
CA ASN A 168 -27.54 -3.19 1.24
C ASN A 168 -26.18 -3.85 0.96
N SER A 169 -26.06 -4.63 -0.12
CA SER A 169 -24.80 -5.26 -0.52
C SER A 169 -23.71 -4.21 -0.80
N ARG A 170 -24.05 -3.17 -1.57
CA ARG A 170 -23.09 -2.10 -1.90
C ARG A 170 -22.66 -1.29 -0.67
N TYR A 171 -23.56 -1.03 0.28
CA TYR A 171 -23.20 -0.41 1.56
C TYR A 171 -22.27 -1.31 2.39
N ASN A 172 -22.50 -2.63 2.40
CA ASN A 172 -21.63 -3.58 3.10
C ASN A 172 -20.22 -3.63 2.49
N GLU A 173 -20.11 -3.60 1.17
CA GLU A 173 -18.82 -3.50 0.48
C GLU A 173 -18.08 -2.21 0.85
N LEU A 174 -18.75 -1.06 0.78
CA LEU A 174 -18.17 0.23 1.17
C LEU A 174 -17.64 0.21 2.62
N ASN A 175 -18.45 -0.32 3.55
CA ASN A 175 -18.08 -0.41 4.96
C ASN A 175 -16.87 -1.34 5.17
N SER A 176 -16.80 -2.44 4.43
CA SER A 176 -15.69 -3.38 4.47
C SER A 176 -14.39 -2.72 3.98
N VAL A 177 -14.45 -1.96 2.88
CA VAL A 177 -13.31 -1.19 2.36
C VAL A 177 -12.86 -0.11 3.37
N LYS A 178 -13.79 0.67 3.93
CA LYS A 178 -13.49 1.71 4.93
C LYS A 178 -12.82 1.13 6.18
N LEU A 179 -13.31 -0.02 6.66
CA LEU A 179 -12.70 -0.72 7.78
C LEU A 179 -11.28 -1.21 7.44
N TRP A 180 -11.10 -1.78 6.25
CA TRP A 180 -9.79 -2.21 5.76
C TRP A 180 -8.78 -1.06 5.70
N ILE A 181 -9.18 0.10 5.17
CA ILE A 181 -8.34 1.32 5.12
C ILE A 181 -7.94 1.76 6.52
N LYS A 182 -8.92 1.87 7.44
CA LYS A 182 -8.68 2.28 8.83
C LYS A 182 -7.68 1.36 9.53
N ASN A 183 -7.84 0.05 9.35
CA ASN A 183 -6.95 -0.94 9.95
C ASN A 183 -5.53 -0.83 9.39
N ASN A 184 -5.38 -0.70 8.07
CA ASN A 184 -4.06 -0.55 7.45
C ASN A 184 -3.39 0.77 7.84
N LYS A 185 -4.11 1.89 7.93
CA LYS A 185 -3.56 3.16 8.45
C LYS A 185 -3.04 3.00 9.89
N LYS A 186 -3.75 2.25 10.74
CA LYS A 186 -3.30 1.95 12.10
C LYS A 186 -2.02 1.10 12.10
N ILE A 187 -1.97 0.06 11.27
CA ILE A 187 -0.78 -0.80 11.13
C ILE A 187 0.42 0.03 10.66
N GLU A 188 0.27 0.84 9.61
CA GLU A 188 1.36 1.68 9.10
C GLU A 188 1.85 2.70 10.14
N SER A 189 0.95 3.25 10.97
CA SER A 189 1.35 4.14 12.07
C SER A 189 2.23 3.40 13.09
N ILE A 190 1.84 2.19 13.49
CA ILE A 190 2.63 1.35 14.41
C ILE A 190 4.01 1.05 13.82
N LEU A 191 4.05 0.56 12.57
CA LEU A 191 5.31 0.22 11.90
C LEU A 191 6.25 1.41 11.77
N LYS A 192 5.73 2.58 11.37
CA LYS A 192 6.53 3.81 11.26
C LYS A 192 7.09 4.25 12.61
N ASN A 193 6.30 4.15 13.68
CA ASN A 193 6.77 4.48 15.03
C ASN A 193 7.86 3.51 15.50
N THR A 194 7.65 2.20 15.36
CA THR A 194 8.65 1.18 15.71
C THR A 194 9.94 1.36 14.90
N ALA A 195 9.82 1.60 13.59
CA ALA A 195 10.98 1.88 12.74
C ALA A 195 11.70 3.16 13.18
N ASN A 196 10.97 4.23 13.49
CA ASN A 196 11.54 5.48 13.98
C ASN A 196 12.32 5.27 15.29
N GLU A 197 11.80 4.47 16.22
CA GLU A 197 12.52 4.10 17.44
C GLU A 197 13.82 3.36 17.14
N ILE A 198 13.79 2.37 16.24
CA ILE A 198 14.98 1.60 15.84
C ILE A 198 16.00 2.51 15.16
N LEU A 199 15.57 3.38 14.26
CA LEU A 199 16.44 4.32 13.54
C LEU A 199 17.07 5.33 14.49
N ARG A 200 16.33 5.88 15.46
CA ARG A 200 16.90 6.76 16.49
C ARG A 200 17.97 6.07 17.32
N GLN A 201 17.85 4.77 17.57
CA GLN A 201 18.84 3.98 18.30
C GLN A 201 20.07 3.61 17.46
N ARG A 202 19.90 3.36 16.16
CA ARG A 202 20.94 2.78 15.29
C ARG A 202 21.62 3.77 14.35
N CYS A 203 21.01 4.93 14.16
CA CYS A 203 21.45 5.98 13.26
C CYS A 203 21.73 7.26 14.07
N ASP A 204 20.76 8.17 14.12
CA ASP A 204 20.83 9.44 14.85
C ASP A 204 19.56 9.63 15.69
N GLN A 205 19.74 9.80 16.99
CA GLN A 205 18.69 9.95 17.99
C GLN A 205 17.89 11.27 17.87
N ASN A 206 18.48 12.30 17.27
CA ASN A 206 17.89 13.63 17.16
C ASN A 206 17.15 13.85 15.82
N THR A 207 17.25 12.90 14.89
CA THR A 207 16.54 12.96 13.62
C THR A 207 15.08 12.50 13.80
N ASP A 208 14.15 13.26 13.20
CA ASP A 208 12.78 12.83 12.95
C ASP A 208 12.68 12.11 11.59
N TYR A 209 12.70 10.78 11.61
CA TYR A 209 12.67 9.96 10.40
C TYR A 209 11.30 9.92 9.74
N ILE A 210 10.23 10.23 10.49
CA ILE A 210 8.87 10.26 9.96
C ILE A 210 8.70 11.53 9.12
N ASN A 211 9.16 12.68 9.63
CA ASN A 211 9.13 13.92 8.86
C ASN A 211 10.04 13.86 7.61
N LYS A 212 11.22 13.22 7.72
CA LYS A 212 12.07 12.94 6.56
C LYS A 212 11.38 12.06 5.51
N PHE A 213 10.61 11.06 5.92
CA PHE A 213 9.79 10.28 4.99
C PHE A 213 8.77 11.16 4.26
N TRP A 214 8.06 12.05 4.95
CA TRP A 214 7.09 12.94 4.29
C TRP A 214 7.76 13.91 3.33
N THR A 215 8.94 14.42 3.69
CA THR A 215 9.77 15.24 2.78
C THR A 215 10.17 14.44 1.54
N PHE A 216 10.62 13.19 1.72
CA PHE A 216 10.93 12.29 0.61
C PHE A 216 9.72 12.06 -0.29
N SER A 217 8.57 11.72 0.28
CA SER A 217 7.33 11.42 -0.42
C SER A 217 6.84 12.61 -1.26
N ASN A 218 6.89 13.82 -0.70
CA ASN A 218 6.49 15.05 -1.40
C ASN A 218 7.41 15.41 -2.57
N ASN A 219 8.69 15.00 -2.54
CA ASN A 219 9.65 15.30 -3.61
C ASN A 219 9.59 14.32 -4.79
N GLN A 220 8.75 13.27 -4.73
CA GLN A 220 8.56 12.30 -5.81
C GLN A 220 7.42 12.71 -6.79
N HIS A 221 6.79 13.86 -6.57
CA HIS A 221 5.69 14.43 -7.36
C HIS A 221 6.01 15.87 -7.77
#